data_AF-A0A069QGW4-F1
#
_entry.id   AF-A0A069QGW4-F1
#
_cell.length_a   1.000
_cell.length_b   1.000
_cell.length_c   1.000
_cell.angle_alpha   90.00
_cell.angle_beta   90.00
_cell.angle_gamma   90.00
#
_symmetry.space_group_name_H-M   'P 1'
#
loop_
_entity.id
_entity.type
_entity.pdbx_description
1 polymer ?
#
loop_
_entity_poly.entity_id
_entity_poly.type
_entity_poly.pdbx_seq_one_letter_code
_entity_poly.pdbx_strand_id
1 'polypeptide(L)'
;MAHFNIIDRIYFAGERSRDKGDRKVSGPGAITGGLVFPLIVLLNKLHELHLLPSGKLLSILYGAVPVCSLFFGIWGYYVKTGRHERVMNYYRGRATDTTAYNYAYIIGWIIVCLVVTMIIAECNISLPSRRVL
;
A
#
# COMPACT_ATOMS: atom_id res chain seq x y z
N MET A 1 -19.90 -9.13 -15.61
CA MET A 1 -19.68 -7.85 -14.91
C MET A 1 -18.25 -7.82 -14.41
N ALA A 2 -17.54 -6.69 -14.54
CA ALA A 2 -16.21 -6.57 -13.96
C ALA A 2 -16.32 -6.63 -12.42
N HIS A 3 -15.64 -7.59 -11.80
CA HIS A 3 -15.64 -7.74 -10.35
C HIS A 3 -14.61 -6.76 -9.76
N PHE A 4 -15.10 -5.68 -9.15
CA PHE A 4 -14.28 -4.71 -8.43
C PHE A 4 -14.24 -5.03 -6.95
N ASN A 5 -13.07 -4.88 -6.34
CA ASN A 5 -12.83 -5.14 -4.93
C ASN A 5 -12.57 -3.85 -4.14
N ILE A 6 -12.34 -3.99 -2.84
CA ILE A 6 -12.08 -2.85 -1.96
C ILE A 6 -10.79 -2.09 -2.33
N ILE A 7 -9.79 -2.77 -2.87
CA ILE A 7 -8.54 -2.14 -3.34
C ILE A 7 -8.79 -1.27 -4.56
N ASP A 8 -9.66 -1.69 -5.49
CA ASP A 8 -10.09 -0.86 -6.62
C ASP A 8 -10.81 0.40 -6.14
N ARG A 9 -11.56 0.29 -5.04
CA ARG A 9 -12.26 1.43 -4.45
C ARG A 9 -11.30 2.42 -3.80
N ILE A 10 -10.27 1.94 -3.11
CA ILE A 10 -9.18 2.78 -2.54
C ILE A 10 -8.37 3.43 -3.66
N TYR A 11 -8.04 2.66 -4.71
CA TYR A 11 -7.38 3.19 -5.91
C TYR A 11 -8.18 4.33 -6.53
N PHE A 12 -9.48 4.11 -6.76
CA PHE A 12 -10.38 5.14 -7.28
C PHE A 12 -10.40 6.38 -6.40
N ALA A 13 -10.50 6.22 -5.08
CA ALA A 13 -10.52 7.34 -4.15
C ALA A 13 -9.23 8.18 -4.25
N GLY A 14 -8.07 7.53 -4.38
CA GLY A 14 -6.79 8.19 -4.63
C GLY A 14 -6.78 8.94 -5.96
N GLU A 15 -7.10 8.28 -7.09
CA GLU A 15 -7.15 8.97 -8.39
C GLU A 15 -8.14 10.15 -8.38
N ARG A 16 -9.27 10.02 -7.69
CA ARG A 16 -10.24 11.11 -7.57
C ARG A 16 -9.75 12.28 -6.72
N SER A 17 -8.99 12.01 -5.65
CA SER A 17 -8.31 13.04 -4.85
C SER A 17 -7.35 13.85 -5.74
N ARG A 18 -6.56 13.15 -6.57
CA ARG A 18 -5.67 13.76 -7.57
C ARG A 18 -6.41 14.61 -8.59
N ASP A 19 -7.48 14.08 -9.19
CA ASP A 19 -8.29 14.78 -10.19
C ASP A 19 -8.91 16.08 -9.64
N LYS A 20 -9.28 16.10 -8.36
CA LYS A 20 -9.96 17.23 -7.69
C LYS A 20 -9.00 18.29 -7.15
N GLY A 21 -7.70 18.16 -7.42
CA GLY A 21 -6.70 19.19 -7.09
C GLY A 21 -5.85 18.90 -5.86
N ASP A 22 -6.14 17.84 -5.10
CA ASP A 22 -5.21 17.32 -4.10
C ASP A 22 -4.17 16.43 -4.79
N ARG A 23 -3.24 17.11 -5.48
CA ARG A 23 -2.20 16.49 -6.33
C ARG A 23 -1.28 15.51 -5.57
N LYS A 24 -1.44 15.38 -4.25
CA LYS A 24 -0.57 14.61 -3.36
C LYS A 24 -0.91 13.12 -3.32
N VAL A 25 -2.17 12.74 -3.54
CA VAL A 25 -2.61 11.35 -3.39
C VAL A 25 -3.10 10.81 -4.72
N SER A 26 -2.32 9.92 -5.35
CA SER A 26 -2.75 9.14 -6.52
C SER A 26 -3.37 7.80 -6.08
N GLY A 27 -4.01 7.06 -6.97
CA GLY A 27 -4.53 5.72 -6.68
C GLY A 27 -3.45 4.74 -6.22
N PRO A 28 -2.32 4.60 -6.95
CA PRO A 28 -1.17 3.84 -6.47
C PRO A 28 -0.62 4.39 -5.15
N GLY A 29 -0.59 5.72 -5.00
CA GLY A 29 -0.13 6.39 -3.78
C GLY A 29 -0.99 6.09 -2.56
N ALA A 30 -2.32 6.06 -2.71
CA ALA A 30 -3.25 5.75 -1.63
C ALA A 30 -3.06 4.32 -1.11
N ILE A 31 -2.94 3.35 -2.02
CA ILE A 31 -2.68 1.95 -1.65
C ILE A 31 -1.31 1.82 -0.98
N THR A 32 -0.27 2.36 -1.63
CA THR A 32 1.11 2.28 -1.13
C THR A 32 1.24 2.95 0.23
N GLY A 33 0.66 4.14 0.42
CA GLY A 33 0.75 4.91 1.66
C GLY A 33 0.23 4.15 2.87
N GLY A 34 -0.85 3.38 2.73
CA GLY A 34 -1.30 2.47 3.80
C GLY A 34 -0.29 1.35 4.06
N LEU A 35 0.22 0.69 3.02
CA LEU A 35 1.11 -0.47 3.14
C LEU A 35 2.52 -0.14 3.62
N VAL A 36 2.94 1.13 3.56
CA VAL A 36 4.25 1.58 4.07
C VAL A 36 4.39 1.29 5.57
N PHE A 37 3.34 1.50 6.38
CA PHE A 37 3.40 1.26 7.82
C PHE A 37 3.73 -0.20 8.19
N PRO A 38 2.96 -1.22 7.73
CA PRO A 38 3.28 -2.61 8.06
C PRO A 38 4.59 -3.06 7.43
N LEU A 39 4.95 -2.54 6.25
CA LEU A 39 6.21 -2.83 5.60
C LEU A 39 7.41 -2.37 6.43
N ILE A 40 7.39 -1.15 6.98
CA ILE A 40 8.48 -0.62 7.81
C ILE A 40 8.66 -1.48 9.07
N VAL A 41 7.58 -1.80 9.77
CA VAL A 41 7.67 -2.63 10.98
C VAL A 41 8.16 -4.04 10.67
N LEU A 42 7.70 -4.63 9.57
CA LEU A 42 8.19 -5.93 9.12
C LEU A 42 9.68 -5.89 8.81
N LEU A 43 10.15 -4.88 8.08
CA LEU A 43 11.57 -4.70 7.78
C LEU A 43 12.40 -4.50 9.05
N ASN A 44 11.90 -3.75 10.04
CA ASN A 44 12.57 -3.60 11.32
C ASN A 44 12.71 -4.94 12.06
N LYS A 45 11.66 -5.76 12.10
CA LYS A 45 11.74 -7.10 12.70
C LYS A 45 12.73 -8.01 11.97
N LEU A 46 12.74 -7.98 10.64
CA LEU A 46 13.71 -8.75 9.85
C LEU A 46 15.15 -8.27 10.10
N HIS A 47 15.34 -6.98 10.36
CA HIS A 47 16.63 -6.43 10.76
C HIS A 47 17.08 -6.91 12.15
N GLU A 48 16.18 -6.86 13.15
CA GLU A 48 16.43 -7.39 14.51
C GLU A 48 16.77 -8.88 14.48
N LEU A 49 16.17 -9.65 13.57
CA LEU A 49 16.44 -11.08 13.37
C LEU A 49 17.73 -11.35 12.57
N HIS A 50 18.52 -10.32 12.26
CA HIS A 50 19.74 -10.40 11.45
C HIS A 50 19.55 -11.06 10.07
N LEU A 51 18.32 -11.02 9.53
CA LEU A 51 18.00 -11.53 8.20
C LEU A 51 18.28 -10.50 7.09
N LEU A 52 18.48 -9.24 7.47
CA LEU A 52 18.84 -8.16 6.55
C LEU A 52 20.31 -7.76 6.74
N PRO A 53 21.10 -7.62 5.66
CA PRO A 53 22.49 -7.19 5.76
C PRO A 53 22.61 -5.78 6.38
N SER A 54 23.54 -5.64 7.33
CA SER A 54 23.74 -4.45 8.14
C SER A 54 24.76 -3.49 7.50
N GLY A 55 24.32 -2.64 6.57
CA GLY A 55 25.11 -1.51 6.07
C GLY A 55 24.22 -0.30 5.80
N LYS A 56 24.65 0.92 6.15
CA LYS A 56 23.82 2.15 6.05
C LYS A 56 23.24 2.39 4.64
N LEU A 57 23.98 2.04 3.60
CA LEU A 57 23.52 2.15 2.21
C LEU A 57 22.48 1.06 1.88
N LEU A 58 22.75 -0.17 2.33
CA LEU A 58 21.86 -1.32 2.14
C LEU A 58 20.54 -1.12 2.90
N SER A 59 20.55 -0.56 4.11
CA SER A 59 19.33 -0.26 4.89
C SER A 59 18.41 0.74 4.19
N ILE A 60 18.97 1.74 3.50
CA ILE A 60 18.16 2.69 2.70
C ILE A 60 17.56 1.97 1.49
N LEU A 61 18.31 1.11 0.82
CA LEU A 61 17.80 0.30 -0.30
C LEU A 61 16.66 -0.63 0.16
N TYR A 62 16.77 -1.24 1.34
CA TYR A 62 15.71 -2.10 1.89
C TYR A 62 14.42 -1.35 2.25
N GLY A 63 14.48 -0.06 2.55
CA GLY A 63 13.26 0.75 2.74
C GLY A 63 12.71 1.31 1.42
N ALA A 64 13.56 1.98 0.65
CA ALA A 64 13.15 2.73 -0.53
C ALA A 64 12.77 1.82 -1.71
N VAL A 65 13.53 0.74 -1.96
CA VAL A 65 13.27 -0.14 -3.11
C VAL A 65 11.91 -0.82 -2.98
N PRO A 66 11.54 -1.46 -1.85
CA PRO A 66 10.23 -2.08 -1.72
C PRO A 66 9.08 -1.09 -1.86
N VAL A 67 9.18 0.11 -1.30
CA VAL A 67 8.13 1.14 -1.43
C VAL A 67 7.98 1.57 -2.89
N CYS A 68 9.08 1.86 -3.58
CA CYS A 68 9.06 2.20 -5.00
C CYS A 68 8.51 1.05 -5.85
N SER A 69 8.96 -0.18 -5.61
CA SER A 69 8.47 -1.37 -6.30
C SER A 69 6.97 -1.58 -6.07
N LEU A 70 6.46 -1.32 -4.87
CA LEU A 70 5.04 -1.41 -4.57
C LEU A 70 4.24 -0.39 -5.37
N PHE A 71 4.67 0.88 -5.34
CA PHE A 71 4.02 1.96 -6.08
C PHE A 71 4.00 1.69 -7.58
N PHE A 72 5.16 1.44 -8.19
CA PHE A 72 5.27 1.20 -9.63
C PHE A 72 4.65 -0.12 -10.05
N GLY A 73 4.65 -1.14 -9.19
CA GLY A 73 3.96 -2.41 -9.41
C GLY A 73 2.45 -2.22 -9.49
N ILE A 74 1.86 -1.47 -8.54
CA ILE A 74 0.43 -1.13 -8.56
C ILE A 74 0.11 -0.29 -9.79
N TRP A 75 0.85 0.80 -10.02
CA TRP A 75 0.64 1.67 -11.18
C TRP A 75 0.73 0.87 -12.50
N GLY A 76 1.79 0.08 -12.66
CA GLY A 76 2.02 -0.75 -13.84
C GLY A 76 0.94 -1.79 -14.04
N TYR A 77 0.48 -2.46 -12.99
CA TYR A 77 -0.65 -3.40 -13.06
C TYR A 77 -1.92 -2.69 -13.54
N TYR A 78 -2.28 -1.54 -12.97
CA TYR A 78 -3.50 -0.82 -13.31
C TYR A 78 -3.47 -0.28 -14.75
N VAL A 79 -2.33 0.27 -15.19
CA VAL A 79 -2.17 0.80 -16.55
C VAL A 79 -2.10 -0.33 -17.57
N LYS A 80 -1.18 -1.30 -17.42
CA LYS A 80 -0.94 -2.33 -18.44
C LYS A 80 -2.13 -3.27 -18.65
N THR A 81 -2.95 -3.49 -17.63
CA THR A 81 -4.15 -4.36 -17.74
C THR A 81 -5.41 -3.59 -18.15
N GLY A 82 -5.31 -2.28 -18.38
CA GLY A 82 -6.46 -1.39 -18.61
C GLY A 82 -7.41 -1.30 -17.41
N ARG A 83 -6.98 -1.75 -16.22
CA ARG A 83 -7.82 -1.76 -15.01
C ARG A 83 -8.08 -0.35 -14.50
N HIS A 84 -7.13 0.58 -14.69
CA HIS A 84 -7.33 2.01 -14.41
C HIS A 84 -8.63 2.53 -15.04
N GLU A 85 -8.74 2.43 -16.37
CA GLU A 85 -9.92 2.89 -17.11
C GLU A 85 -11.20 2.22 -16.63
N ARG A 86 -11.18 0.90 -16.42
CA ARG A 86 -12.35 0.15 -15.93
C ARG A 86 -12.81 0.64 -14.56
N VAL A 87 -11.87 0.86 -13.62
CA VAL A 87 -12.17 1.34 -12.27
C VAL A 87 -12.69 2.77 -12.29
N MET A 88 -12.03 3.66 -13.04
CA MET A 88 -12.42 5.06 -13.16
C MET A 88 -13.82 5.18 -13.77
N ASN A 89 -14.10 4.48 -14.87
CA ASN A 89 -15.40 4.50 -15.53
C ASN A 89 -16.51 3.87 -14.69
N TYR A 90 -16.18 2.88 -13.85
CA TYR A 90 -17.17 2.26 -12.99
C TYR A 90 -17.64 3.19 -11.87
N TYR A 91 -16.72 3.84 -11.15
CA TYR A 91 -17.07 4.61 -9.94
C TYR A 91 -17.36 6.09 -10.19
N ARG A 92 -16.80 6.69 -11.25
CA ARG A 92 -16.95 8.14 -11.53
C ARG A 92 -18.40 8.52 -11.78
N GLY A 93 -18.85 9.63 -11.18
CA GLY A 93 -20.21 10.14 -11.34
C GLY A 93 -21.31 9.34 -10.63
N ARG A 94 -20.98 8.25 -9.92
CA ARG A 94 -21.93 7.55 -9.04
C ARG A 94 -22.18 8.31 -7.75
N ALA A 95 -23.24 7.97 -7.03
CA ALA A 95 -23.54 8.54 -5.70
C ALA A 95 -22.38 8.39 -4.69
N THR A 96 -21.53 7.38 -4.86
CA THR A 96 -20.33 7.16 -4.04
C THR A 96 -19.14 8.03 -4.44
N ASP A 97 -19.16 8.73 -5.58
CA ASP A 97 -18.10 9.67 -6.01
C ASP A 97 -18.25 11.05 -5.35
N THR A 98 -18.31 11.05 -4.02
CA THR A 98 -18.27 12.28 -3.23
C THR A 98 -16.94 12.36 -2.47
N THR A 99 -16.51 13.58 -2.19
CA THR A 99 -15.25 13.84 -1.49
C THR A 99 -15.22 13.16 -0.12
N ALA A 100 -16.33 13.22 0.63
CA ALA A 100 -16.46 12.58 1.94
C ALA A 100 -16.27 11.05 1.86
N TYR A 101 -16.94 10.38 0.92
CA TYR A 101 -16.79 8.93 0.76
C TYR A 101 -15.38 8.55 0.33
N ASN A 102 -14.77 9.29 -0.59
CA ASN A 102 -13.41 9.00 -1.05
C ASN A 102 -12.39 9.13 0.10
N TYR A 103 -12.50 10.18 0.93
CA TYR A 103 -11.66 10.30 2.13
C TYR A 103 -11.94 9.20 3.15
N ALA A 104 -13.20 8.80 3.35
CA ALA A 104 -13.53 7.69 4.25
C ALA A 104 -12.84 6.38 3.82
N TYR A 105 -12.77 6.09 2.52
CA TYR A 105 -12.03 4.93 2.02
C TYR A 105 -10.51 5.04 2.23
N ILE A 106 -9.92 6.21 2.00
CA ILE A 106 -8.48 6.44 2.22
C ILE A 106 -8.14 6.34 3.71
N ILE A 107 -8.89 7.02 4.57
CA ILE A 107 -8.66 7.01 6.03
C ILE A 107 -8.93 5.62 6.60
N GLY A 108 -10.01 4.96 6.18
CA GLY A 108 -10.31 3.59 6.59
C GLY A 108 -9.20 2.62 6.19
N TRP A 109 -8.63 2.78 5.00
CA TRP A 109 -7.47 2.00 4.56
C TRP A 109 -6.26 2.22 5.46
N ILE A 110 -5.93 3.47 5.79
CA ILE A 110 -4.83 3.79 6.71
C ILE A 110 -5.05 3.12 8.07
N ILE A 111 -6.26 3.21 8.63
CA ILE A 111 -6.60 2.59 9.92
C ILE A 111 -6.39 1.08 9.87
N VAL A 112 -6.88 0.41 8.82
CA VAL A 112 -6.70 -1.04 8.63
C VAL A 112 -5.21 -1.39 8.59
N CYS A 113 -4.40 -0.63 7.84
CA CYS A 113 -2.97 -0.86 7.77
C CYS A 113 -2.26 -0.60 9.11
N LEU A 114 -2.70 0.38 9.90
CA LEU A 114 -2.17 0.63 11.24
C LEU A 114 -2.49 -0.54 12.18
N VAL A 115 -3.71 -1.06 12.16
CA VAL A 115 -4.08 -2.25 12.94
C VAL A 115 -3.22 -3.45 12.54
N VAL A 116 -3.03 -3.70 11.24
CA VAL A 116 -2.12 -4.75 10.77
C VAL A 116 -0.69 -4.52 11.24
N THR A 117 -0.23 -3.26 11.24
CA THR A 117 1.10 -2.87 11.75
C THR A 117 1.25 -3.22 13.22
N MET A 118 0.25 -2.90 14.04
CA MET A 118 0.24 -3.24 15.47
C MET A 118 0.26 -4.76 15.67
N ILE A 119 -0.51 -5.51 14.89
CA ILE A 119 -0.50 -6.98 14.94
C ILE A 119 0.90 -7.51 14.62
N ILE A 120 1.54 -7.04 13.55
CA ILE A 120 2.91 -7.45 13.19
C ILE A 120 3.90 -7.09 14.31
N ALA A 121 3.75 -5.90 14.92
CA ALA A 121 4.57 -5.45 16.02
C ALA A 121 4.47 -6.38 17.24
N GLU A 122 3.27 -6.83 17.58
CA GLU A 122 3.01 -7.74 18.71
C GLU A 122 3.33 -9.22 18.38
N CYS A 123 3.29 -9.62 17.10
CA CYS A 123 3.61 -10.98 16.70
C CYS A 123 5.08 -11.32 16.94
N ASN A 124 5.37 -12.21 17.88
CA ASN A 124 6.69 -12.85 17.98
C ASN A 124 6.92 -13.73 16.75
N ILE A 125 7.73 -13.24 15.81
CA ILE A 125 8.17 -14.03 14.66
C ILE A 125 9.28 -14.96 15.18
N SER A 126 8.90 -16.15 15.64
CA SER A 126 9.85 -17.21 15.92
C SER A 126 10.34 -17.80 14.60
N LEU A 127 11.56 -17.46 14.20
CA LEU A 127 12.23 -18.18 13.13
C LEU A 127 12.75 -19.51 13.68
N PRO A 128 12.60 -20.64 12.96
CA PRO A 128 13.28 -21.87 13.34
C PRO A 128 14.79 -21.59 13.41
N SER A 129 15.44 -22.05 14.48
CA SER A 129 16.87 -21.81 14.68
C SER A 129 17.62 -22.30 13.44
N ARG A 130 18.46 -21.41 12.89
CA ARG A 130 19.37 -21.77 11.80
C ARG A 130 20.23 -22.92 12.33
N ARG A 131 19.95 -24.17 11.91
CA ARG A 131 20.88 -25.27 12.12
C ARG A 131 22.11 -24.91 11.30
N VAL A 132 23.12 -24.37 11.97
CA VAL A 132 24.47 -24.27 11.44
C VAL A 132 24.91 -25.72 11.26
N LEU A 133 24.95 -26.16 10.00
CA LEU A 133 25.60 -27.39 9.56
C LEU A 133 27.04 -27.05 9.20
#